data_AF-A0A968T2J8-F1
#
_entry.id   AF-A0A968T2J8-F1
#
_cell.length_a   1.000
_cell.length_b   1.000
_cell.length_c   1.000
_cell.angle_alpha   90.00
_cell.angle_beta   90.00
_cell.angle_gamma   90.00
#
_symmetry.space_group_name_H-M   'P 1'
#
loop_
_entity.id
_entity.type
_entity.pdbx_description
1 polymer ?
#
loop_
_entity_poly.entity_id
_entity_poly.type
_entity_poly.pdbx_seq_one_letter_code
_entity_poly.pdbx_strand_id
1 'polypeptide(L)'
;MRIDGVSRGVIDTYSPSDNVLSVVYPDLGPGTHTLTLTVLNQKHSSASDTRVHLDYIDVWDGTALPDGTFEHDDPRLIPSSNWTVATQTQARSGSYLQGGSNLWVPFSGDGLTYQAWVTSNGGTVDLLVDGQLRQTVSLQRSTARLEAWTLTGLGNGPHVLQIRTASGTATMDTVTVPGHLPGAAPTGLARSEC
;
A
#
# COMPACT_ATOMS: atom_id res chain seq x y z
N MET A 1 15.76 -13.07 10.06
CA MET A 1 14.63 -12.57 10.86
C MET A 1 14.22 -13.61 11.90
N ARG A 2 13.89 -13.22 13.13
CA ARG A 2 13.24 -14.09 14.12
C ARG A 2 11.98 -13.45 14.69
N ILE A 3 10.95 -14.26 14.93
CA ILE A 3 9.73 -13.90 15.68
C ILE A 3 9.61 -14.89 16.83
N ASP A 4 9.54 -14.39 18.06
CA ASP A 4 9.50 -15.18 19.30
C ASP A 4 10.66 -16.17 19.40
N GLY A 5 11.84 -15.72 18.96
CA GLY A 5 13.05 -16.54 18.89
C GLY A 5 13.08 -17.55 17.73
N VAL A 6 11.95 -17.80 17.06
CA VAL A 6 11.84 -18.72 15.91
C VAL A 6 12.33 -18.03 14.64
N SER A 7 13.27 -18.64 13.94
CA SER A 7 13.78 -18.12 12.67
C SER A 7 12.71 -18.16 11.58
N ARG A 8 12.53 -17.02 10.90
CA ARG A 8 11.70 -16.90 9.69
C ARG A 8 12.54 -16.86 8.41
N GLY A 9 13.80 -17.29 8.51
CA GLY A 9 14.75 -17.32 7.40
C GLY A 9 15.65 -16.08 7.30
N VAL A 10 16.49 -16.09 6.27
CA VAL A 10 17.33 -14.97 5.87
C VAL A 10 16.59 -14.18 4.80
N ILE A 11 16.51 -12.87 4.99
CA ILE A 11 15.93 -11.96 4.00
C ILE A 11 17.10 -11.30 3.29
N ASP A 12 17.16 -11.46 1.97
CA ASP A 12 18.08 -10.70 1.13
C ASP A 12 17.40 -9.38 0.77
N THR A 13 17.95 -8.26 1.25
CA THR A 13 17.41 -6.92 1.01
C THR A 13 18.03 -6.26 -0.23
N TYR A 14 18.85 -6.98 -1.00
CA TYR A 14 19.47 -6.42 -2.19
C TYR A 14 18.43 -6.01 -3.25
N SER A 15 18.60 -4.79 -3.77
CA SER A 15 17.92 -4.32 -4.96
C SER A 15 18.93 -3.62 -5.88
N PRO A 16 18.85 -3.80 -7.22
CA PRO A 16 19.75 -3.12 -8.16
C PRO A 16 19.49 -1.61 -8.28
N SER A 17 18.40 -1.12 -7.67
CA SER A 17 18.00 0.28 -7.61
C SER A 17 17.46 0.60 -6.22
N ASP A 18 17.45 1.88 -5.82
CA ASP A 18 16.89 2.31 -4.54
C ASP A 18 15.41 1.93 -4.44
N ASN A 19 15.11 1.00 -3.54
CA ASN A 19 13.77 0.46 -3.34
C ASN A 19 13.61 -0.04 -1.91
N VAL A 20 12.36 -0.09 -1.44
CA VAL A 20 12.01 -0.66 -0.15
C VAL A 20 11.51 -2.10 -0.36
N LEU A 21 12.04 -3.02 0.43
CA LEU A 21 11.52 -4.38 0.56
C LEU A 21 10.52 -4.41 1.73
N SER A 22 9.26 -4.71 1.43
CA SER A 22 8.22 -4.95 2.44
C SER A 22 8.07 -6.47 2.65
N VAL A 23 8.04 -6.91 3.91
CA VAL A 23 7.79 -8.31 4.27
C VAL A 23 6.72 -8.37 5.34
N VAL A 24 5.70 -9.20 5.13
CA VAL A 24 4.56 -9.38 6.05
C VAL A 24 4.66 -10.73 6.74
N TYR A 25 4.38 -10.75 8.05
CA TYR A 25 4.29 -11.97 8.86
C TYR A 25 2.90 -12.06 9.48
N PRO A 26 1.95 -12.75 8.82
CA PRO A 26 0.57 -12.87 9.30
C PRO A 26 0.46 -13.90 10.43
N ASP A 27 -0.73 -13.97 11.02
CA ASP A 27 -1.17 -15.07 11.90
C ASP A 27 -0.25 -15.34 13.11
N LEU A 28 0.30 -14.28 13.70
CA LEU A 28 1.14 -14.41 14.91
C LEU A 28 0.33 -14.87 16.14
N GLY A 29 -0.99 -14.66 16.12
CA GLY A 29 -1.88 -14.90 17.25
C GLY A 29 -1.96 -13.70 18.20
N PRO A 30 -2.85 -13.74 19.20
CA PRO A 30 -2.94 -12.66 20.19
C PRO A 30 -1.79 -12.75 21.19
N GLY A 31 -1.27 -11.59 21.59
CA GLY A 31 -0.29 -11.47 22.66
C GLY A 31 0.93 -10.63 22.27
N THR A 32 1.88 -10.55 23.19
CA THR A 32 3.15 -9.87 22.94
C THR A 32 4.06 -10.78 22.12
N HIS A 33 4.46 -10.31 20.94
CA HIS A 33 5.48 -10.94 20.12
C HIS A 33 6.80 -10.18 20.20
N THR A 34 7.91 -10.88 20.02
CA THR A 34 9.24 -10.27 19.93
C THR A 34 9.81 -10.43 18.53
N LEU A 35 10.06 -9.31 17.85
CA LEU A 35 10.78 -9.27 16.59
C LEU A 35 12.28 -9.10 16.84
N THR A 36 13.11 -9.94 16.21
CA THR A 36 14.57 -9.75 16.22
C THR A 36 15.11 -9.70 14.79
N LEU A 37 15.66 -8.53 14.46
CA LEU A 37 16.43 -8.27 13.25
C LEU A 37 17.92 -8.48 13.54
N THR A 38 18.60 -9.27 12.72
CA THR A 38 20.04 -9.48 12.82
C THR A 38 20.66 -9.26 11.45
N VAL A 39 21.51 -8.25 11.33
CA VAL A 39 22.32 -8.03 10.13
C VAL A 39 23.46 -9.05 10.14
N LEU A 40 23.44 -9.97 9.19
CA LEU A 40 24.38 -11.10 9.15
C LEU A 40 25.78 -10.72 8.65
N ASN A 41 25.96 -9.47 8.19
CA ASN A 41 27.17 -9.00 7.52
C ASN A 41 27.55 -9.88 6.31
N GLN A 42 26.52 -10.38 5.61
CA GLN A 42 26.61 -11.10 4.34
C GLN A 42 25.96 -10.23 3.26
N LYS A 43 26.42 -10.37 2.02
CA LYS A 43 25.87 -9.60 0.90
C LYS A 43 25.52 -10.50 -0.28
N HIS A 44 24.52 -10.08 -1.05
CA HIS A 44 24.28 -10.60 -2.38
C HIS A 44 25.54 -10.40 -3.26
N SER A 45 25.79 -11.30 -4.21
CA SER A 45 26.99 -11.25 -5.06
C SER A 45 27.12 -9.95 -5.85
N SER A 46 25.98 -9.35 -6.23
CA SER A 46 25.89 -8.09 -6.97
C SER A 46 25.88 -6.83 -6.08
N ALA A 47 25.94 -6.98 -4.75
CA ALA A 47 25.94 -5.84 -3.83
C ALA A 47 27.37 -5.31 -3.60
N SER A 48 27.49 -3.98 -3.41
CA SER A 48 28.75 -3.34 -3.07
C SER A 48 29.09 -3.45 -1.58
N ASP A 49 28.09 -3.41 -0.69
CA ASP A 49 28.23 -3.37 0.77
C ASP A 49 27.16 -4.24 1.47
N THR A 50 27.16 -4.30 2.81
CA THR A 50 26.25 -5.12 3.65
C THR A 50 25.22 -4.29 4.43
N ARG A 51 24.98 -3.05 4.02
CA ARG A 51 24.10 -2.11 4.74
C ARG A 51 22.64 -2.52 4.66
N VAL A 52 21.95 -2.42 5.79
CA VAL A 52 20.50 -2.56 5.89
C VAL A 52 19.96 -1.28 6.52
N HIS A 53 19.00 -0.65 5.85
CA HIS A 53 18.26 0.49 6.36
C HIS A 53 16.87 0.00 6.76
N LEU A 54 16.50 0.19 8.03
CA LEU A 54 15.14 -0.02 8.48
C LEU A 54 14.37 1.28 8.27
N ASP A 55 13.26 1.19 7.55
CA ASP A 55 12.37 2.33 7.32
C ASP A 55 11.29 2.36 8.41
N TYR A 56 10.39 1.38 8.39
CA TYR A 56 9.27 1.29 9.31
C TYR A 56 8.92 -0.16 9.66
N ILE A 57 8.29 -0.35 10.82
CA ILE A 57 7.66 -1.60 11.25
C ILE A 57 6.23 -1.23 11.66
N ASP A 58 5.26 -1.85 10.99
CA ASP A 58 3.87 -1.80 11.41
C ASP A 58 3.51 -3.05 12.22
N VAL A 59 2.57 -2.89 13.14
CA VAL A 59 1.98 -4.00 13.88
C VAL A 59 0.47 -3.82 13.88
N TRP A 60 -0.22 -4.81 13.35
CA TRP A 60 -1.66 -4.90 13.48
C TRP A 60 -2.04 -5.66 14.75
N ASP A 61 -2.84 -5.05 15.61
CA ASP A 61 -3.29 -5.61 16.88
C ASP A 61 -4.51 -6.55 16.74
N GLY A 62 -4.92 -6.82 15.49
CA GLY A 62 -6.08 -7.66 15.17
C GLY A 62 -7.41 -6.93 15.30
N THR A 63 -7.42 -5.63 15.61
CA THR A 63 -8.65 -4.84 15.58
C THR A 63 -9.19 -4.76 14.16
N ALA A 64 -10.51 -4.87 14.00
CA ALA A 64 -11.12 -4.79 12.68
C ALA A 64 -10.72 -3.48 11.99
N LEU A 65 -10.13 -3.58 10.81
CA LEU A 65 -9.90 -2.43 9.95
C LEU A 65 -11.23 -2.10 9.28
N PRO A 66 -11.86 -0.96 9.60
CA PRO A 66 -13.20 -0.69 9.13
C PRO A 66 -13.20 -0.42 7.63
N ASP A 67 -14.25 -0.88 6.96
CA ASP A 67 -14.58 -0.53 5.59
C ASP A 67 -14.81 0.99 5.45
N GLY A 68 -14.54 1.51 4.27
CA GLY A 68 -14.74 2.92 3.94
C GLY A 68 -13.85 3.41 2.81
N THR A 69 -13.93 4.71 2.56
CA THR A 69 -13.02 5.44 1.67
C THR A 69 -12.12 6.32 2.52
N PHE A 70 -10.81 6.16 2.37
CA PHE A 70 -9.78 6.83 3.15
C PHE A 70 -9.03 7.81 2.26
N GLU A 71 -8.91 9.04 2.73
CA GLU A 71 -8.22 10.13 2.07
C GLU A 71 -6.81 10.29 2.63
N HIS A 72 -6.00 11.13 1.99
CA HIS A 72 -4.59 11.28 2.32
C HIS A 72 -4.25 11.72 3.74
N ASP A 73 -5.20 12.28 4.47
CA ASP A 73 -5.09 12.69 5.87
C ASP A 73 -5.56 11.61 6.86
N ASP A 74 -6.05 10.46 6.38
CA ASP A 74 -6.43 9.35 7.24
C ASP A 74 -5.16 8.71 7.86
N PRO A 75 -5.10 8.56 9.20
CA PRO A 75 -3.91 8.07 9.90
C PRO A 75 -3.52 6.62 9.54
N ARG A 76 -4.39 5.87 8.85
CA ARG A 76 -4.05 4.53 8.34
C ARG A 76 -3.17 4.58 7.10
N LEU A 77 -3.14 5.70 6.39
CA LEU A 77 -2.30 5.86 5.22
C LEU A 77 -0.92 6.30 5.70
N ILE A 78 0.08 5.49 5.39
CA ILE A 78 1.46 5.70 5.84
C ILE A 78 2.30 6.10 4.63
N PRO A 79 2.38 7.39 4.29
CA PRO A 79 3.22 7.87 3.20
C PRO A 79 4.71 7.93 3.60
N SER A 80 5.59 7.68 2.64
CA SER A 80 7.00 8.07 2.76
C SER A 80 7.14 9.60 2.89
N SER A 81 8.26 10.09 3.42
CA SER A 81 8.43 11.51 3.76
C SER A 81 8.43 12.48 2.57
N ASN A 82 8.49 11.99 1.34
CA ASN A 82 8.57 12.79 0.12
C ASN A 82 7.21 13.01 -0.60
N TRP A 83 6.10 12.61 0.01
CA TRP A 83 4.77 13.00 -0.50
C TRP A 83 4.47 14.47 -0.20
N THR A 84 3.80 15.14 -1.13
CA THR A 84 3.29 16.51 -0.95
C THR A 84 1.79 16.55 -1.21
N VAL A 85 1.06 17.43 -0.53
CA VAL A 85 -0.36 17.66 -0.78
C VAL A 85 -0.54 18.65 -1.93
N ALA A 86 -1.32 18.29 -2.93
CA ALA A 86 -1.71 19.14 -4.04
C ALA A 86 -3.20 19.49 -3.96
N THR A 87 -3.54 20.76 -4.17
CA THR A 87 -4.95 21.21 -4.23
C THR A 87 -5.56 20.91 -5.59
N GLN A 88 -6.71 20.26 -5.60
CA GLN A 88 -7.52 20.00 -6.79
C GLN A 88 -8.98 19.86 -6.37
N THR A 89 -9.83 20.78 -6.81
CA THR A 89 -11.26 20.81 -6.43
C THR A 89 -12.05 19.55 -6.82
N GLN A 90 -11.59 18.81 -7.81
CA GLN A 90 -12.21 17.55 -8.22
C GLN A 90 -11.76 16.34 -7.38
N ALA A 91 -10.63 16.44 -6.69
CA ALA A 91 -10.18 15.43 -5.74
C ALA A 91 -11.09 15.43 -4.50
N ARG A 92 -11.09 14.31 -3.77
CA ARG A 92 -11.87 14.23 -2.54
C ARG A 92 -11.30 15.22 -1.52
N SER A 93 -12.20 15.90 -0.80
CA SER A 93 -11.87 17.04 0.07
C SER A 93 -11.01 18.14 -0.58
N GLY A 94 -10.98 18.22 -1.92
CA GLY A 94 -10.26 19.24 -2.67
C GLY A 94 -8.74 19.07 -2.74
N SER A 95 -8.18 17.92 -2.37
CA SER A 95 -6.72 17.69 -2.41
C SER A 95 -6.32 16.22 -2.51
N TYR A 96 -5.09 15.95 -2.98
CA TYR A 96 -4.54 14.60 -3.13
C TYR A 96 -3.02 14.60 -2.84
N LEU A 97 -2.40 13.45 -2.58
CA LEU A 97 -0.95 13.33 -2.46
C LEU A 97 -0.27 13.19 -3.82
N GLN A 98 0.92 13.78 -3.98
CA GLN A 98 1.74 13.61 -5.16
C GLN A 98 3.24 13.50 -4.87
N GLY A 99 3.95 12.83 -5.78
CA GLY A 99 5.42 12.84 -5.86
C GLY A 99 6.15 11.93 -4.87
N GLY A 100 5.43 11.19 -4.02
CA GLY A 100 6.07 10.27 -3.08
C GLY A 100 6.59 9.00 -3.72
N SER A 101 7.35 8.20 -2.96
CA SER A 101 7.96 6.96 -3.44
C SER A 101 7.19 5.72 -3.00
N ASN A 102 6.69 5.71 -1.76
CA ASN A 102 5.94 4.60 -1.20
C ASN A 102 4.79 5.10 -0.33
N LEU A 103 3.67 4.41 -0.36
CA LEU A 103 2.57 4.60 0.57
C LEU A 103 2.01 3.23 0.96
N TRP A 104 1.88 2.98 2.26
CA TRP A 104 1.32 1.74 2.79
C TRP A 104 -0.09 1.97 3.33
N VAL A 105 -0.98 1.02 3.03
CA VAL A 105 -2.37 1.02 3.51
C VAL A 105 -2.70 -0.37 4.07
N PRO A 106 -2.81 -0.51 5.40
CA PRO A 106 -3.37 -1.72 5.99
C PRO A 106 -4.89 -1.75 5.72
N PHE A 107 -5.39 -2.91 5.29
CA PHE A 107 -6.83 -3.14 5.11
C PHE A 107 -7.20 -4.58 5.45
N SER A 108 -8.49 -4.86 5.54
CA SER A 108 -9.01 -6.22 5.66
C SER A 108 -10.08 -6.47 4.60
N GLY A 109 -10.03 -7.63 3.94
CA GLY A 109 -11.02 -8.05 2.96
C GLY A 109 -10.43 -8.49 1.62
N ASP A 110 -11.28 -9.04 0.75
CA ASP A 110 -10.88 -9.68 -0.51
C ASP A 110 -10.47 -8.69 -1.62
N GLY A 111 -10.62 -7.39 -1.41
CA GLY A 111 -10.27 -6.41 -2.42
C GLY A 111 -10.31 -4.96 -1.93
N LEU A 112 -9.70 -4.09 -2.73
CA LEU A 112 -9.66 -2.64 -2.51
C LEU A 112 -9.69 -1.90 -3.85
N THR A 113 -10.01 -0.61 -3.80
CA THR A 113 -9.90 0.31 -4.93
C THR A 113 -8.93 1.42 -4.59
N TYR A 114 -7.89 1.57 -5.40
CA TYR A 114 -6.97 2.71 -5.38
C TYR A 114 -7.43 3.75 -6.40
N GLN A 115 -7.56 5.01 -5.98
CA GLN A 115 -7.96 6.11 -6.83
C GLN A 115 -6.88 7.20 -6.82
N ALA A 116 -6.59 7.75 -8.00
CA ALA A 116 -5.53 8.72 -8.19
C ALA A 116 -5.94 9.83 -9.16
N TRP A 117 -5.28 10.97 -9.03
CA TRP A 117 -5.36 12.05 -10.00
C TRP A 117 -4.43 11.75 -11.19
N VAL A 118 -5.01 11.49 -12.35
CA VAL A 118 -4.27 11.20 -13.59
C VAL A 118 -4.12 12.47 -14.43
N THR A 119 -3.01 12.59 -15.16
CA THR A 119 -2.64 13.80 -15.93
C THR A 119 -1.67 13.47 -17.06
N SER A 120 -1.38 14.40 -17.98
CA SER A 120 -0.56 14.15 -19.18
C SER A 120 0.90 13.84 -18.88
N ASN A 121 1.37 14.24 -17.70
CA ASN A 121 2.69 13.97 -17.14
C ASN A 121 2.67 12.95 -15.98
N GLY A 122 1.56 12.22 -15.82
CA GLY A 122 1.45 11.19 -14.78
C GLY A 122 2.46 10.07 -14.99
N GLY A 123 2.99 9.55 -13.89
CA GLY A 123 3.96 8.46 -13.88
C GLY A 123 3.33 7.07 -13.97
N THR A 124 4.07 6.07 -13.50
CA THR A 124 3.60 4.70 -13.29
C THR A 124 3.76 4.29 -11.83
N VAL A 125 2.80 3.51 -11.35
CA VAL A 125 2.74 3.03 -9.97
C VAL A 125 2.58 1.52 -9.96
N ASP A 126 3.35 0.85 -9.12
CA ASP A 126 3.17 -0.55 -8.77
C ASP A 126 2.25 -0.65 -7.56
N LEU A 127 1.23 -1.49 -7.67
CA LEU A 127 0.33 -1.89 -6.59
C LEU A 127 0.75 -3.28 -6.13
N LEU A 128 1.39 -3.34 -4.96
CA LEU A 128 1.80 -4.58 -4.33
C LEU A 128 0.87 -4.88 -3.15
N VAL A 129 0.44 -6.13 -3.00
CA VAL A 129 -0.30 -6.59 -1.81
C VAL A 129 0.56 -7.63 -1.12
N ASP A 130 0.82 -7.42 0.17
CA ASP A 130 1.68 -8.27 1.00
C ASP A 130 3.08 -8.50 0.40
N GLY A 131 3.63 -7.45 -0.22
CA GLY A 131 4.94 -7.48 -0.89
C GLY A 131 4.93 -8.12 -2.29
N GLN A 132 3.80 -8.65 -2.75
CA GLN A 132 3.66 -9.23 -4.09
C GLN A 132 3.08 -8.22 -5.08
N LEU A 133 3.75 -7.99 -6.20
CA LEU A 133 3.23 -7.15 -7.28
C LEU A 133 1.93 -7.73 -7.83
N ARG A 134 0.82 -6.99 -7.72
CA ARG A 134 -0.48 -7.36 -8.27
C ARG A 134 -0.72 -6.68 -9.61
N GLN A 135 -0.34 -5.41 -9.73
CA GLN A 135 -0.57 -4.62 -10.93
C GLN A 135 0.40 -3.45 -11.04
N THR A 136 0.82 -3.10 -12.25
CA THR A 136 1.44 -1.80 -12.56
C THR A 136 0.46 -0.95 -13.35
N VAL A 137 0.21 0.29 -12.91
CA VAL A 137 -0.77 1.20 -13.52
C VAL A 137 -0.11 2.48 -14.01
N SER A 138 -0.54 2.96 -15.18
CA SER A 138 -0.13 4.27 -15.70
C SER A 138 -1.12 5.34 -15.27
N LEU A 139 -0.60 6.40 -14.66
CA LEU A 139 -1.33 7.60 -14.30
C LEU A 139 -1.35 8.65 -15.43
N GLN A 140 -0.81 8.30 -16.60
CA GLN A 140 -0.74 9.22 -17.73
C GLN A 140 -2.06 9.25 -18.50
N ARG A 141 -2.73 10.40 -18.56
CA ARG A 141 -3.91 10.63 -19.39
C ARG A 141 -3.84 11.97 -20.10
N SER A 142 -4.31 12.04 -21.34
CA SER A 142 -4.38 13.31 -22.10
C SER A 142 -5.27 14.37 -21.44
N THR A 143 -6.26 13.94 -20.67
CA THR A 143 -7.16 14.80 -19.89
C THR A 143 -7.10 14.42 -18.43
N ALA A 144 -6.86 15.41 -17.58
CA ALA A 144 -6.75 15.19 -16.15
C ALA A 144 -8.12 14.89 -15.54
N ARG A 145 -8.15 13.92 -14.62
CA ARG A 145 -9.35 13.45 -13.91
C ARG A 145 -8.95 12.54 -12.76
N LEU A 146 -9.92 12.08 -11.99
CA LEU A 146 -9.74 10.92 -11.14
C LEU A 146 -9.91 9.63 -11.94
N GLU A 147 -9.07 8.65 -11.64
CA GLU A 147 -9.20 7.29 -12.16
C GLU A 147 -8.91 6.28 -11.06
N ALA A 148 -9.57 5.13 -11.13
CA ALA A 148 -9.54 4.13 -10.09
C ALA A 148 -9.20 2.73 -10.64
N TRP A 149 -8.45 1.97 -9.85
CA TRP A 149 -8.07 0.58 -10.13
C TRP A 149 -8.44 -0.29 -8.94
N THR A 150 -9.14 -1.38 -9.23
CA THR A 150 -9.68 -2.29 -8.21
C THR A 150 -8.93 -3.61 -8.25
N LEU A 151 -8.41 -4.03 -7.10
CA LEU A 151 -7.82 -5.35 -6.87
C LEU A 151 -8.85 -6.22 -6.15
N THR A 152 -9.00 -7.46 -6.56
CA THR A 152 -9.94 -8.45 -5.98
C THR A 152 -9.27 -9.82 -5.87
N GLY A 153 -9.89 -10.78 -5.19
CA GLY A 153 -9.33 -12.13 -5.04
C GLY A 153 -8.04 -12.12 -4.24
N LEU A 154 -7.95 -11.24 -3.24
CA LEU A 154 -6.83 -11.14 -2.32
C LEU A 154 -6.92 -12.19 -1.19
N GLY A 155 -8.11 -12.75 -0.98
CA GLY A 155 -8.45 -13.56 0.17
C GLY A 155 -9.10 -12.71 1.26
N ASN A 156 -9.92 -13.35 2.11
CA ASN A 156 -10.40 -12.66 3.30
C ASN A 156 -9.28 -12.57 4.34
N GLY A 157 -9.24 -11.46 5.07
CA GLY A 157 -8.28 -11.26 6.16
C GLY A 157 -7.48 -9.97 5.99
N PRO A 158 -6.49 -9.76 6.87
CA PRO A 158 -5.63 -8.59 6.82
C PRO A 158 -4.66 -8.64 5.64
N HIS A 159 -4.43 -7.47 5.07
CA HIS A 159 -3.50 -7.25 3.97
C HIS A 159 -2.85 -5.88 4.10
N VAL A 160 -1.70 -5.71 3.45
CA VAL A 160 -1.07 -4.40 3.27
C VAL A 160 -0.92 -4.10 1.79
N LEU A 161 -1.56 -3.03 1.33
CA LEU A 161 -1.27 -2.45 0.02
C LEU A 161 -0.03 -1.56 0.14
N GLN A 162 0.94 -1.76 -0.75
CA GLN A 162 2.01 -0.82 -1.03
C GLN A 162 1.78 -0.20 -2.41
N ILE A 163 1.63 1.11 -2.43
CA ILE A 163 1.62 1.95 -3.62
C ILE A 163 3.05 2.45 -3.82
N ARG A 164 3.77 1.87 -4.79
CA ARG A 164 5.17 2.21 -5.07
C ARG A 164 5.29 2.95 -6.39
N THR A 165 5.98 4.08 -6.38
CA THR A 165 6.32 4.79 -7.61
C THR A 165 7.33 3.99 -8.42
N ALA A 166 6.93 3.58 -9.62
CA ALA A 166 7.80 2.85 -10.54
C ALA A 166 8.54 3.81 -11.48
N SER A 167 7.88 4.87 -11.94
CA SER A 167 8.51 5.95 -12.70
C SER A 167 7.67 7.22 -12.66
N GLY A 168 8.29 8.38 -12.92
CA GLY A 168 7.57 9.66 -13.02
C GLY A 168 6.87 10.09 -11.72
N THR A 169 5.76 10.82 -11.86
CA THR A 169 5.00 11.34 -10.71
C THR A 169 3.85 10.39 -10.33
N ALA A 170 3.91 9.81 -9.14
CA ALA A 170 2.77 9.13 -8.53
C ALA A 170 1.81 10.14 -7.87
N THR A 171 0.53 9.78 -7.82
CA THR A 171 -0.50 10.53 -7.11
C THR A 171 -1.39 9.57 -6.33
N MET A 172 -2.05 9.99 -5.25
CA MET A 172 -3.04 9.19 -4.54
C MET A 172 -4.11 10.13 -3.99
N ASP A 173 -5.36 9.85 -4.30
CA ASP A 173 -6.53 10.59 -3.80
C ASP A 173 -7.20 9.79 -2.68
N THR A 174 -7.66 8.59 -2.99
CA THR A 174 -8.31 7.72 -2.01
C THR A 174 -7.93 6.25 -2.14
N VAL A 175 -8.13 5.51 -1.05
CA VAL A 175 -8.25 4.06 -1.05
C VAL A 175 -9.60 3.66 -0.47
N THR A 176 -10.33 2.77 -1.15
CA THR A 176 -11.64 2.28 -0.72
C THR A 176 -11.63 0.78 -0.44
N VAL A 177 -12.20 0.38 0.69
CA VAL A 177 -12.31 -1.01 1.17
C VAL A 177 -13.77 -1.28 1.59
N PRO A 178 -14.41 -2.36 1.15
CA PRO A 178 -13.94 -3.27 0.10
C PRO A 178 -13.83 -2.53 -1.25
N GLY A 179 -13.07 -3.12 -2.16
CA GLY A 179 -12.96 -2.60 -3.53
C GLY A 179 -14.32 -2.54 -4.21
N HIS A 180 -14.58 -1.43 -4.90
CA HIS A 180 -15.77 -1.26 -5.73
C HIS A 180 -15.39 -1.46 -7.18
N LEU A 181 -16.06 -2.39 -7.87
CA LEU A 181 -15.90 -2.53 -9.32
C LEU A 181 -16.47 -1.28 -10.01
N PRO A 182 -15.79 -0.71 -11.02
CA PRO A 182 -16.37 0.33 -11.85
C PRO A 182 -17.72 -0.14 -12.42
N GLY A 183 -18.81 0.52 -12.04
CA GLY A 183 -20.17 0.19 -12.49
C GLY A 183 -21.00 -0.68 -11.53
N ALA A 184 -20.47 -1.09 -10.37
CA ALA A 184 -21.30 -1.59 -9.29
C ALA A 184 -22.03 -0.40 -8.64
N ALA A 185 -23.34 -0.27 -8.86
CA ALA A 185 -24.15 0.65 -8.08
C ALA A 185 -23.93 0.36 -6.58
N PRO A 186 -23.87 1.37 -5.70
CA PRO A 186 -23.84 1.12 -4.27
C PRO A 186 -25.06 0.26 -3.94
N THR A 187 -24.83 -0.95 -3.41
CA THR A 187 -25.89 -1.79 -2.85
C THR A 187 -26.36 -1.15 -1.55
N GLY A 188 -27.11 -0.05 -1.70
CA GLY A 188 -27.97 0.45 -0.66
C GLY A 188 -28.94 -0.66 -0.29
N LEU A 189 -28.79 -1.16 0.94
CA LEU A 189 -29.77 -1.97 1.64
C LEU A 189 -31.17 -1.36 1.44
N ALA A 190 -31.99 -1.98 0.58
CA ALA A 190 -33.42 -1.83 0.68
C ALA A 190 -33.84 -2.57 1.95
N ARG A 191 -34.07 -1.83 3.04
CA ARG A 191 -34.83 -2.34 4.18
C ARG A 191 -36.22 -2.72 3.66
N SER A 192 -36.56 -4.00 3.76
CA SER A 192 -37.95 -4.44 3.70
C SER A 192 -38.64 -3.97 4.98
N GLU A 193 -39.61 -3.08 4.86
CA GLU A 193 -40.66 -2.95 5.86
C GLU A 193 -41.85 -3.83 5.42
N CYS A 194 -42.54 -4.39 6.42
CA CYS A 194 -43.62 -5.37 6.29
C CYS A 194 -44.80 -4.93 5.43
#